data_AF-A0ABD7UXM2-F1
#
_entry.id   AF-A0ABD7UXM2-F1
#
_cell.length_a   1.000
_cell.length_b   1.000
_cell.length_c   1.000
_cell.angle_alpha   90.00
_cell.angle_beta   90.00
_cell.angle_gamma   90.00
#
_symmetry.space_group_name_H-M   'P 1'
#
loop_
_entity.id
_entity.type
_entity.pdbx_description
1 polymer ?
#
loop_
_entity_poly.entity_id
_entity_poly.type
_entity_poly.pdbx_seq_one_letter_code
_entity_poly.pdbx_strand_id
1 'polypeptide(L)'
;MSEDSQVPEATVDDQPTIELERVEPAVAGTAYSQSAGTQSTATESPGTRPAGIGSPDNESAGDADERRGPLHYVWQIVSWALLIGAFALLCVTILIPKIAGAQTYTVLTGSMKPNYPPGTLIVVKPEPTEEIRVNDVITYQIRSGSPDVVTHRVIEVTEDDEGETRLITQGDNNGAPDDEPVRPVQVRGTLWYSVPYIGWVNNWLTSERRTKIIFGLAGALFVYGAWQFVADYRDGKNDDDSDDPEPEPQPEPEPEPEATA
;
A
#
# COMPACT_ATOMS: atom_id res chain seq x y z
N MET A 1 -1.87 71.90 -25.17
CA MET A 1 -1.08 70.69 -25.41
C MET A 1 -0.75 70.13 -24.03
N SER A 2 -1.66 69.44 -23.33
CA SER A 2 -2.03 68.01 -23.50
C SER A 2 -0.76 67.15 -23.59
N GLU A 3 -0.50 66.20 -22.70
CA GLU A 3 -1.32 65.01 -22.48
C GLU A 3 -1.26 64.48 -21.04
N ASP A 4 -2.44 64.10 -20.56
CA ASP A 4 -2.76 63.45 -19.30
C ASP A 4 -2.73 61.93 -19.58
N SER A 5 -1.80 61.19 -18.97
CA SER A 5 -1.64 59.76 -19.24
C SER A 5 -2.47 58.96 -18.23
N GLN A 6 -3.71 58.69 -18.63
CA GLN A 6 -4.63 57.75 -17.98
C GLN A 6 -4.01 56.36 -17.86
N VAL A 7 -3.97 55.84 -16.64
CA VAL A 7 -3.77 54.42 -16.35
C VAL A 7 -5.12 53.72 -16.52
N PRO A 8 -5.22 52.61 -17.28
CA PRO A 8 -6.46 51.87 -17.39
C PRO A 8 -6.72 51.06 -16.11
N GLU A 9 -7.92 51.25 -15.58
CA GLU A 9 -8.52 50.51 -14.48
C GLU A 9 -8.71 49.04 -14.89
N ALA A 10 -7.95 48.13 -14.27
CA ALA A 10 -8.13 46.71 -14.48
C ALA A 10 -9.33 46.23 -13.66
N THR A 11 -10.40 45.93 -14.38
CA THR A 11 -11.60 45.23 -13.95
C THR A 11 -11.28 44.03 -13.07
N VAL A 12 -11.72 44.08 -11.82
CA VAL A 12 -11.79 42.92 -10.91
C VAL A 12 -12.98 42.09 -11.37
N ASP A 13 -12.67 41.06 -12.18
CA ASP A 13 -13.67 40.11 -12.65
C ASP A 13 -13.88 39.01 -11.60
N ASP A 14 -15.15 38.64 -11.51
CA ASP A 14 -15.86 37.78 -10.59
C ASP A 14 -15.17 36.40 -10.43
N GLN A 15 -14.85 36.00 -9.20
CA GLN A 15 -14.49 34.62 -8.89
C GLN A 15 -15.63 33.99 -8.08
N PRO A 16 -16.23 32.88 -8.53
CA PRO A 16 -17.34 32.27 -7.85
C PRO A 16 -16.92 31.65 -6.52
N THR A 17 -17.61 32.06 -5.47
CA THR A 17 -17.56 31.50 -4.12
C THR A 17 -17.91 30.01 -4.16
N ILE A 18 -16.94 29.13 -3.90
CA ILE A 18 -17.22 27.70 -3.67
C ILE A 18 -17.60 27.55 -2.19
N GLU A 19 -18.89 27.35 -1.95
CA GLU A 19 -19.47 26.94 -0.68
C GLU A 19 -19.00 25.52 -0.34
N LEU A 20 -18.26 25.35 0.76
CA LEU A 20 -17.90 24.02 1.27
C LEU A 20 -19.05 23.49 2.14
N GLU A 21 -19.88 22.64 1.52
CA GLU A 21 -20.88 21.84 2.20
C GLU A 21 -20.19 20.90 3.22
N ARG A 22 -20.48 21.15 4.50
CA ARG A 22 -20.03 20.35 5.65
C ARG A 22 -20.81 19.03 5.66
N VAL A 23 -20.15 17.94 5.30
CA VAL A 23 -20.69 16.58 5.49
C VAL A 23 -20.38 16.12 6.92
N GLU A 24 -21.42 16.04 7.75
CA GLU A 24 -21.37 15.42 9.07
C GLU A 24 -21.40 13.89 8.94
N PRO A 25 -20.54 13.12 9.65
CA PRO A 25 -20.77 11.70 9.80
C PRO A 25 -21.74 11.42 10.95
N ALA A 26 -22.83 10.75 10.58
CA ALA A 26 -23.86 10.23 11.47
C ALA A 26 -23.32 9.19 12.47
N VAL A 27 -23.97 9.20 13.64
CA VAL A 27 -23.77 8.34 14.80
C VAL A 27 -24.51 7.01 14.62
N ALA A 28 -23.85 5.89 14.88
CA ALA A 28 -24.40 4.61 15.38
C ALA A 28 -23.18 3.70 15.69
N GLY A 29 -22.90 3.19 16.89
CA GLY A 29 -23.80 2.63 17.90
C GLY A 29 -23.93 1.13 17.64
N THR A 30 -23.20 0.29 18.37
CA THR A 30 -23.68 -0.97 19.03
C THR A 30 -22.51 -1.65 19.76
N ALA A 31 -22.79 -2.04 21.00
CA ALA A 31 -21.90 -2.66 21.95
C ALA A 31 -21.51 -4.11 21.58
N TYR A 32 -20.32 -4.53 22.01
CA TYR A 32 -20.01 -5.94 22.19
C TYR A 32 -19.48 -6.15 23.62
N SER A 33 -20.17 -7.01 24.36
CA SER A 33 -19.84 -7.42 25.72
C SER A 33 -18.64 -8.37 25.72
N GLN A 34 -17.73 -8.14 26.66
CA GLN A 34 -16.73 -9.12 27.07
C GLN A 34 -17.26 -9.89 28.28
N SER A 35 -17.25 -11.22 28.21
CA SER A 35 -17.26 -12.08 29.40
C SER A 35 -16.09 -13.05 29.30
N ALA A 36 -15.04 -12.73 30.05
CA ALA A 36 -13.95 -13.64 30.39
C ALA A 36 -14.46 -14.65 31.43
N GLY A 37 -14.02 -15.89 31.29
CA GLY A 37 -14.45 -17.01 32.13
C GLY A 37 -13.83 -17.05 33.52
N THR A 38 -14.36 -17.99 34.31
CA THR A 38 -13.69 -18.55 35.48
C THR A 38 -14.06 -20.02 35.60
N GLN A 39 -13.03 -20.86 35.77
CA GLN A 39 -13.09 -22.28 36.12
C GLN A 39 -13.62 -22.46 37.55
N SER A 40 -14.21 -23.62 37.88
CA SER A 40 -13.86 -24.41 39.08
C SER A 40 -14.84 -25.59 39.35
N THR A 41 -14.23 -26.77 39.54
CA THR A 41 -14.56 -27.89 40.46
C THR A 41 -15.76 -28.83 40.23
N ALA A 42 -15.40 -30.03 39.76
CA ALA A 42 -15.77 -31.40 40.18
C ALA A 42 -16.85 -31.62 41.27
N THR A 43 -17.72 -32.62 41.04
CA THR A 43 -18.24 -33.59 42.04
C THR A 43 -18.72 -34.87 41.33
N GLU A 44 -18.57 -35.99 42.03
CA GLU A 44 -18.68 -37.42 41.67
C GLU A 44 -20.02 -37.98 41.13
N SER A 45 -19.88 -39.19 40.56
CA SER A 45 -20.82 -40.26 40.13
C SER A 45 -21.67 -40.86 41.30
N PRO A 46 -22.51 -41.94 41.19
CA PRO A 46 -22.85 -42.83 40.05
C PRO A 46 -24.34 -43.30 39.92
N GLY A 47 -24.70 -44.00 38.82
CA GLY A 47 -26.01 -44.68 38.70
C GLY A 47 -26.37 -45.41 37.38
N THR A 48 -25.79 -46.60 37.16
CA THR A 48 -26.39 -47.89 36.69
C THR A 48 -27.47 -48.00 35.57
N ARG A 49 -27.03 -48.48 34.37
CA ARG A 49 -27.53 -49.60 33.47
C ARG A 49 -28.92 -49.55 32.77
N PRO A 50 -29.20 -50.38 31.70
CA PRO A 50 -28.37 -51.38 30.99
C PRO A 50 -28.35 -51.29 29.43
N ALA A 51 -27.59 -52.23 28.85
CA ALA A 51 -27.29 -52.55 27.46
C ALA A 51 -28.46 -52.63 26.45
N GLY A 52 -28.18 -52.17 25.22
CA GLY A 52 -28.85 -52.55 23.97
C GLY A 52 -27.80 -52.75 22.88
N ILE A 53 -27.80 -53.94 22.29
CA ILE A 53 -26.88 -54.40 21.23
C ILE A 53 -27.49 -54.03 19.86
N GLY A 54 -26.72 -53.38 19.00
CA GLY A 54 -27.08 -53.15 17.59
C GLY A 54 -25.84 -52.76 16.77
N SER A 55 -25.38 -53.72 15.97
CA SER A 55 -24.47 -53.79 14.80
C SER A 55 -23.50 -52.64 14.41
N PRO A 56 -22.33 -52.98 13.82
CA PRO A 56 -21.39 -52.01 13.25
C PRO A 56 -21.66 -51.80 11.75
N ASP A 57 -22.30 -50.70 11.40
CA ASP A 57 -22.36 -50.17 10.05
C ASP A 57 -21.17 -49.23 9.82
N ASN A 58 -20.18 -49.83 9.16
CA ASN A 58 -19.16 -49.18 8.37
C ASN A 58 -19.80 -48.20 7.37
N GLU A 59 -19.78 -46.91 7.72
CA GLU A 59 -19.73 -45.83 6.74
C GLU A 59 -18.60 -44.87 7.13
N SER A 60 -17.37 -45.27 6.80
CA SER A 60 -16.30 -44.32 6.57
C SER A 60 -16.61 -43.52 5.30
N ALA A 61 -17.59 -42.63 5.35
CA ALA A 61 -17.66 -41.52 4.41
C ALA A 61 -16.60 -40.52 4.87
N GLY A 62 -15.40 -40.69 4.32
CA GLY A 62 -14.23 -39.89 4.62
C GLY A 62 -14.57 -38.41 4.54
N ASP A 63 -14.57 -37.78 5.71
CA ASP A 63 -14.10 -36.42 5.88
C ASP A 63 -12.70 -36.36 5.26
N ALA A 64 -12.64 -36.12 3.96
CA ALA A 64 -11.47 -35.58 3.32
C ALA A 64 -11.37 -34.12 3.79
N ASP A 65 -11.11 -33.97 5.09
CA ASP A 65 -10.38 -32.85 5.64
C ASP A 65 -9.10 -32.82 4.81
N GLU A 66 -9.13 -32.05 3.72
CA GLU A 66 -7.97 -31.68 2.94
C GLU A 66 -7.07 -30.96 3.93
N ARG A 67 -6.27 -31.74 4.66
CA ARG A 67 -5.35 -31.26 5.67
C ARG A 67 -4.40 -30.35 4.93
N ARG A 68 -4.71 -29.05 4.92
CA ARG A 68 -3.81 -28.01 4.43
C ARG A 68 -2.57 -28.16 5.28
N GLY A 69 -1.57 -28.85 4.73
CA GLY A 69 -0.39 -29.21 5.49
C GLY A 69 0.25 -27.97 6.11
N PRO A 70 1.08 -28.10 7.15
CA PRO A 70 1.73 -26.96 7.80
C PRO A 70 2.46 -26.03 6.79
N LEU A 71 2.86 -26.58 5.64
CA LEU A 71 3.43 -25.86 4.51
C LEU A 71 2.50 -24.77 3.92
N HIS A 72 1.18 -24.97 3.89
CA HIS A 72 0.22 -23.95 3.46
C HIS A 72 0.25 -22.73 4.38
N TYR A 73 0.27 -22.93 5.71
CA TYR A 73 0.37 -21.84 6.67
C TYR A 73 1.72 -21.12 6.57
N VAL A 74 2.81 -21.85 6.38
CA VAL A 74 4.13 -21.25 6.14
C VAL A 74 4.10 -20.37 4.89
N TRP A 75 3.56 -20.86 3.77
CA TRP A 75 3.42 -20.09 2.54
C TRP A 75 2.55 -18.85 2.72
N GLN A 76 1.44 -18.98 3.46
CA GLN A 76 0.55 -17.87 3.77
C GLN A 76 1.27 -16.80 4.61
N ILE A 77 2.00 -17.19 5.66
CA ILE A 77 2.78 -16.25 6.49
C ILE A 77 3.83 -15.54 5.64
N VAL A 78 4.56 -16.27 4.78
CA VAL A 78 5.54 -15.67 3.86
C VAL A 78 4.87 -14.68 2.91
N SER A 79 3.74 -15.04 2.31
CA SER A 79 2.97 -14.16 1.42
C SER A 79 2.51 -12.89 2.14
N TRP A 80 1.96 -13.00 3.35
CA TRP A 80 1.55 -11.86 4.15
C TRP A 80 2.73 -10.99 4.55
N ALA A 81 3.85 -11.58 4.95
CA ALA A 81 5.07 -10.85 5.29
C ALA A 81 5.61 -10.07 4.08
N LEU A 82 5.62 -10.68 2.89
CA LEU A 82 6.01 -10.01 1.64
C LEU A 82 5.07 -8.85 1.29
N LEU A 83 3.76 -9.04 1.42
CA LEU A 83 2.77 -7.98 1.17
C LEU A 83 2.93 -6.81 2.15
N ILE A 84 3.06 -7.09 3.44
CA ILE A 84 3.28 -6.06 4.47
C ILE A 84 4.61 -5.33 4.21
N GLY A 85 5.67 -6.05 3.87
CA GLY A 85 6.96 -5.47 3.53
C GLY A 85 6.88 -4.55 2.31
N ALA A 86 6.20 -4.97 1.24
CA ALA A 86 5.99 -4.17 0.04
C ALA A 86 5.13 -2.92 0.33
N PHE A 87 4.08 -3.07 1.13
CA PHE A 87 3.24 -1.96 1.56
C PHE A 87 4.00 -0.96 2.43
N ALA A 88 4.80 -1.44 3.39
CA ALA A 88 5.66 -0.60 4.22
C ALA A 88 6.68 0.17 3.37
N LEU A 89 7.29 -0.49 2.38
CA LEU A 89 8.21 0.17 1.45
C LEU A 89 7.51 1.28 0.66
N LEU A 90 6.31 1.02 0.13
CA LEU A 90 5.49 2.04 -0.54
C LEU A 90 5.17 3.22 0.39
N CYS A 91 4.80 2.93 1.64
CA CYS A 91 4.51 3.96 2.62
C CYS A 91 5.74 4.84 2.91
N VAL A 92 6.90 4.22 3.17
CA VAL A 92 8.16 4.93 3.49
C VAL A 92 8.69 5.72 2.30
N THR A 93 8.50 5.25 1.07
CA THR A 93 9.13 5.88 -0.10
C THR A 93 8.23 6.87 -0.83
N ILE A 94 6.91 6.75 -0.69
CA ILE A 94 5.94 7.56 -1.44
C ILE A 94 4.96 8.26 -0.50
N LEU A 95 4.27 7.51 0.37
CA LEU A 95 3.15 8.07 1.15
C LEU A 95 3.61 9.06 2.21
N ILE A 96 4.60 8.67 3.02
CA ILE A 96 5.16 9.49 4.11
C ILE A 96 5.78 10.78 3.56
N PRO A 97 6.66 10.75 2.54
CA PRO A 97 7.20 11.98 1.95
C PRO A 97 6.09 12.91 1.44
N LYS A 98 5.10 12.36 0.73
CA LYS A 98 4.02 13.14 0.14
C LYS A 98 3.16 13.85 1.20
N ILE A 99 2.81 13.17 2.29
CA ILE A 99 2.01 13.76 3.38
C ILE A 99 2.85 14.78 4.17
N ALA A 100 4.14 14.54 4.34
CA ALA A 100 5.05 15.44 5.04
C ALA A 100 5.50 16.65 4.21
N GLY A 101 5.09 16.76 2.94
CA GLY A 101 5.57 17.81 2.02
C GLY A 101 7.06 17.66 1.64
N ALA A 102 7.65 16.49 1.90
CA ALA A 102 9.03 16.19 1.57
C ALA A 102 9.17 15.77 0.10
N GLN A 103 10.35 16.02 -0.45
CA GLN A 103 10.71 15.67 -1.83
C GLN A 103 11.64 14.48 -1.83
N THR A 104 11.53 13.63 -2.86
CA THR A 104 12.40 12.46 -3.01
C THR A 104 13.35 12.65 -4.18
N TYR A 105 14.61 12.34 -3.96
CA TYR A 105 15.66 12.45 -4.98
C TYR A 105 16.46 11.15 -5.02
N THR A 106 17.07 10.86 -6.17
CA THR A 106 17.99 9.73 -6.32
C THR A 106 19.42 10.25 -6.44
N VAL A 107 20.32 9.75 -5.61
CA VAL A 107 21.75 10.10 -5.69
C VAL A 107 22.33 9.49 -6.96
N LEU A 108 22.85 10.34 -7.85
CA LEU A 108 23.36 9.93 -9.16
C LEU A 108 24.88 9.72 -9.17
N THR A 109 25.61 10.51 -8.37
CA THR A 109 27.08 10.54 -8.37
C THR A 109 27.64 9.93 -7.10
N GLY A 110 28.96 9.72 -7.07
CA GLY A 110 29.67 9.18 -5.91
C GLY A 110 30.15 10.23 -4.91
N SER A 111 29.69 11.49 -4.99
CA SER A 111 30.18 12.58 -4.13
C SER A 111 29.76 12.41 -2.67
N MET A 112 28.69 11.67 -2.40
CA MET A 112 28.17 11.44 -1.04
C MET A 112 28.53 10.06 -0.47
N LYS A 113 29.54 9.38 -1.04
CA LYS A 113 30.07 8.12 -0.49
C LYS A 113 30.82 8.36 0.83
N PRO A 114 30.91 7.35 1.72
CA PRO A 114 30.27 6.04 1.64
C PRO A 114 28.81 6.02 2.11
N ASN A 115 28.34 7.08 2.78
CA ASN A 115 27.05 7.12 3.46
C ASN A 115 25.86 7.01 2.49
N TYR A 116 25.97 7.65 1.32
CA TYR A 116 24.92 7.70 0.30
C TYR A 116 25.51 7.31 -1.07
N PRO A 117 25.68 6.01 -1.35
CA PRO A 117 26.18 5.56 -2.65
C PRO A 117 25.17 5.87 -3.78
N PRO A 118 25.64 5.92 -5.04
CA PRO A 118 24.77 6.06 -6.21
C PRO A 118 23.61 5.06 -6.20
N GLY A 119 22.41 5.54 -6.54
CA GLY A 119 21.17 4.79 -6.47
C GLY A 119 20.51 4.80 -5.09
N THR A 120 20.99 5.59 -4.13
CA THR A 120 20.28 5.80 -2.87
C THR A 120 19.10 6.74 -3.09
N LEU A 121 17.91 6.38 -2.60
CA LEU A 121 16.78 7.30 -2.54
C LEU A 121 16.94 8.15 -1.27
N ILE A 122 16.95 9.46 -1.41
CA ILE A 122 16.97 10.38 -0.28
C ILE A 122 15.65 11.11 -0.19
N VAL A 123 15.16 11.31 1.03
CA VAL A 123 13.96 12.08 1.33
C VAL A 123 14.40 13.38 1.99
N VAL A 124 14.04 14.49 1.36
CA VAL A 124 14.46 15.84 1.72
C VAL A 124 13.26 16.61 2.20
N LYS A 125 13.32 17.12 3.43
CA LYS A 125 12.25 17.89 4.04
C LYS A 125 12.54 19.39 3.86
N PRO A 126 11.59 20.19 3.32
CA PRO A 126 11.72 21.63 3.32
C PRO A 126 11.90 22.15 4.75
N GLU A 127 12.94 22.95 4.95
CA GLU A 127 13.33 23.49 6.24
C GLU A 127 13.83 24.93 6.03
N PRO A 128 13.49 25.88 6.93
CA PRO A 128 14.01 27.24 6.86
C PRO A 128 15.54 27.26 6.87
N THR A 129 16.16 28.14 6.10
CA THR A 129 17.64 28.17 6.00
C THR A 129 18.29 28.55 7.33
N GLU A 130 17.56 29.25 8.19
CA GLU A 130 17.98 29.66 9.54
C GLU A 130 18.08 28.48 10.51
N GLU A 131 17.44 27.34 10.20
CA GLU A 131 17.52 26.12 10.99
C GLU A 131 18.68 25.23 10.56
N ILE A 132 19.22 25.43 9.35
CA ILE A 132 20.33 24.67 8.79
C ILE A 132 21.61 24.96 9.58
N ARG A 133 22.36 23.90 9.88
CA ARG A 133 23.60 23.92 10.65
C ARG A 133 24.73 23.25 9.89
N VAL A 134 25.94 23.53 10.35
CA VAL A 134 27.13 22.80 9.91
C VAL A 134 26.94 21.31 10.20
N ASN A 135 27.32 20.49 9.22
CA ASN A 135 27.11 19.05 9.09
C ASN A 135 25.76 18.57 8.56
N ASP A 136 24.80 19.46 8.31
CA ASP A 136 23.56 19.06 7.66
C ASP A 136 23.79 18.70 6.20
N VAL A 137 23.10 17.66 5.73
CA VAL A 137 23.12 17.28 4.31
C VAL A 137 21.92 17.93 3.65
N ILE A 138 22.18 18.85 2.72
CA ILE A 138 21.13 19.62 2.05
C ILE A 138 21.06 19.24 0.58
N THR A 139 19.87 19.37 0.01
CA THR A 139 19.69 19.34 -1.44
C THR A 139 19.34 20.73 -1.92
N TYR A 140 20.07 21.21 -2.92
CA TYR A 140 19.91 22.57 -3.44
C TYR A 140 20.01 22.58 -4.97
N GLN A 141 19.49 23.63 -5.58
CA GLN A 141 19.57 23.83 -7.03
C GLN A 141 20.92 24.43 -7.40
N ILE A 142 21.56 23.92 -8.45
CA ILE A 142 22.84 24.47 -8.96
C ILE A 142 22.66 25.93 -9.36
N ARG A 143 21.54 26.26 -10.00
CA ARG A 143 21.12 27.62 -10.31
C ARG A 143 19.70 27.84 -9.79
N SER A 144 19.42 29.01 -9.24
CA SER A 144 18.06 29.34 -8.80
C SER A 144 17.07 29.17 -9.96
N GLY A 145 16.02 28.37 -9.73
CA GLY A 145 14.99 28.08 -10.75
C GLY A 145 15.31 26.93 -11.71
N SER A 146 16.52 26.33 -11.71
CA SER A 146 16.83 25.17 -12.57
C SER A 146 16.36 23.85 -11.98
N PRO A 147 15.89 22.87 -12.79
CA PRO A 147 15.49 21.56 -12.26
C PRO A 147 16.68 20.75 -11.70
N ASP A 148 17.91 21.09 -12.08
CA ASP A 148 19.12 20.40 -11.65
C ASP A 148 19.42 20.68 -10.18
N VAL A 149 19.57 19.59 -9.41
CA VAL A 149 19.86 19.64 -7.97
C VAL A 149 21.12 18.84 -7.63
N VAL A 150 21.76 19.26 -6.55
CA VAL A 150 22.93 18.60 -5.95
C VAL A 150 22.65 18.42 -4.46
N THR A 151 23.15 17.31 -3.91
CA THR A 151 23.04 17.01 -2.49
C THR A 151 24.43 16.93 -1.90
N HIS A 152 24.77 17.84 -0.99
CA HIS A 152 26.08 17.91 -0.32
C HIS A 152 25.92 18.33 1.15
N ARG A 153 27.00 18.17 1.93
CA ARG A 153 27.02 18.52 3.35
C ARG A 153 27.45 19.96 3.54
N VAL A 154 26.76 20.69 4.40
CA VAL A 154 27.16 22.03 4.83
C VAL A 154 28.39 21.92 5.71
N ILE A 155 29.49 22.55 5.30
CA ILE A 155 30.73 22.60 6.08
C ILE A 155 30.90 23.94 6.79
N GLU A 156 30.22 24.99 6.30
CA GLU A 156 30.29 26.33 6.87
C GLU A 156 29.00 27.10 6.56
N VAL A 157 28.56 27.92 7.53
CA VAL A 157 27.47 28.87 7.40
C VAL A 157 28.07 30.25 7.62
N THR A 158 28.00 31.11 6.61
CA THR A 158 28.55 32.46 6.64
C THR A 158 27.50 33.47 6.19
N GLU A 159 27.80 34.76 6.32
CA GLU A 159 27.00 35.87 5.82
C GLU A 159 27.85 36.64 4.81
N ASP A 160 27.23 37.12 3.73
CA ASP A 160 27.91 38.01 2.80
C ASP A 160 27.91 39.47 3.29
N ASP A 161 28.54 40.36 2.52
CA ASP A 161 28.66 41.79 2.86
C ASP A 161 27.29 42.50 2.95
N GLU A 162 26.23 41.90 2.39
CA GLU A 162 24.86 42.40 2.39
C GLU A 162 24.03 41.81 3.56
N GLY A 163 24.63 40.90 4.35
CA GLY A 163 23.99 40.20 5.46
C GLY A 163 23.12 39.02 5.03
N GLU A 164 23.19 38.56 3.78
CA GLU A 164 22.51 37.33 3.36
C GLU A 164 23.31 36.11 3.79
N THR A 165 22.63 35.11 4.38
CA THR A 165 23.24 33.81 4.67
C THR A 165 23.76 33.14 3.39
N ARG A 166 24.93 32.51 3.49
CA ARG A 166 25.58 31.70 2.46
C ARG A 166 26.04 30.39 3.08
N LEU A 167 25.77 29.29 2.41
CA LEU A 167 26.16 27.95 2.87
C LEU A 167 27.30 27.44 2.00
N ILE A 168 28.43 27.10 2.60
CA ILE A 168 29.50 26.41 1.89
C ILE A 168 29.24 24.91 2.02
N THR A 169 29.12 24.24 0.89
CA THR A 169 28.83 22.81 0.82
C THR A 169 30.01 22.01 0.30
N GLN A 170 30.07 20.74 0.67
CA GLN A 170 31.06 19.79 0.19
C GLN A 170 30.44 18.39 0.13
N GLY A 171 30.69 17.66 -0.96
CA GLY A 171 30.38 16.23 -1.00
C GLY A 171 31.25 15.44 -0.03
N ASP A 172 30.66 14.49 0.72
CA ASP A 172 31.37 13.66 1.71
C ASP A 172 32.63 12.95 1.16
N ASN A 173 32.68 12.69 -0.15
CA ASN A 173 33.77 12.04 -0.87
C ASN A 173 34.54 12.99 -1.81
N ASN A 174 34.28 14.29 -1.75
CA ASN A 174 35.01 15.30 -2.51
C ASN A 174 36.23 15.77 -1.71
N GLY A 175 37.35 16.08 -2.39
CA GLY A 175 38.58 16.54 -1.75
C GLY A 175 38.63 18.04 -1.42
N ALA A 176 37.64 18.81 -1.88
CA ALA A 176 37.55 20.24 -1.67
C ALA A 176 36.06 20.66 -1.58
N PRO A 177 35.76 21.82 -0.97
CA PRO A 177 34.44 22.44 -1.00
C PRO A 177 33.97 22.73 -2.43
N ASP A 178 32.66 22.90 -2.58
CA ASP A 178 32.08 23.35 -3.85
C ASP A 178 32.47 24.82 -4.13
N ASP A 179 32.66 25.14 -5.41
CA ASP A 179 33.22 26.44 -5.83
C ASP A 179 32.32 27.64 -5.50
N GLU A 180 31.00 27.45 -5.54
CA GLU A 180 30.02 28.53 -5.37
C GLU A 180 29.22 28.34 -4.07
N PRO A 181 29.18 29.35 -3.18
CA PRO A 181 28.32 29.33 -2.00
C PRO A 181 26.84 29.19 -2.37
N VAL A 182 26.12 28.37 -1.62
CA VAL A 182 24.69 28.13 -1.82
C VAL A 182 23.88 29.24 -1.15
N ARG A 183 22.99 29.86 -1.94
CA ARG A 183 22.04 30.86 -1.43
C ARG A 183 20.79 30.19 -0.84
N PRO A 184 20.12 30.80 0.15
CA PRO A 184 18.89 30.27 0.76
C PRO A 184 17.82 29.90 -0.27
N VAL A 185 17.64 30.73 -1.30
CA VAL A 185 16.65 30.51 -2.38
C VAL A 185 16.91 29.23 -3.20
N GLN A 186 18.15 28.73 -3.22
CA GLN A 186 18.51 27.50 -3.93
C GLN A 186 18.20 26.25 -3.10
N VAL A 187 18.06 26.37 -1.77
CA VAL A 187 17.86 25.23 -0.89
C VAL A 187 16.47 24.64 -1.10
N ARG A 188 16.42 23.33 -1.33
CA ARG A 188 15.17 22.56 -1.39
C ARG A 188 14.80 21.94 -0.05
N GLY A 189 15.81 21.72 0.79
CA GLY A 189 15.64 21.30 2.18
C GLY A 189 16.79 20.44 2.66
N THR A 190 16.58 19.86 3.84
CA THR A 190 17.55 19.03 4.55
C THR A 190 17.19 17.56 4.40
N LEU A 191 18.20 16.70 4.35
CA LEU A 191 18.03 15.25 4.33
C LEU A 191 17.34 14.78 5.60
N TRP A 192 16.18 14.15 5.45
CA TRP A 192 15.43 13.58 6.56
C TRP A 192 15.79 12.12 6.80
N TYR A 193 15.77 11.30 5.74
CA TYR A 193 16.23 9.91 5.77
C TYR A 193 16.63 9.45 4.37
N SER A 194 17.32 8.31 4.33
CA SER A 194 17.71 7.67 3.07
C SER A 194 17.29 6.20 3.06
N VAL A 195 16.94 5.72 1.86
CA VAL A 195 16.65 4.32 1.58
C VAL A 195 17.68 3.85 0.54
N PRO A 196 18.76 3.19 0.98
CA PRO A 196 19.82 2.77 0.08
C PRO A 196 19.31 1.69 -0.88
N TYR A 197 19.97 1.59 -2.04
CA TYR A 197 19.74 0.54 -3.04
C TYR A 197 18.37 0.53 -3.75
N ILE A 198 17.45 1.47 -3.51
CA ILE A 198 16.22 1.59 -4.32
C ILE A 198 16.50 1.89 -5.79
N GLY A 199 17.51 2.72 -6.06
CA GLY A 199 17.93 3.03 -7.42
C GLY A 199 18.50 1.81 -8.17
N TRP A 200 19.02 0.80 -7.46
CA TRP A 200 19.37 -0.48 -8.08
C TRP A 200 18.12 -1.24 -8.55
N VAL A 201 17.04 -1.21 -7.78
CA VAL A 201 15.74 -1.77 -8.21
C VAL A 201 15.23 -1.04 -9.44
N ASN A 202 15.31 0.29 -9.48
CA ASN A 202 14.91 1.08 -10.64
C ASN A 202 15.79 0.83 -11.87
N ASN A 203 17.11 0.69 -11.70
CA ASN A 203 18.01 0.34 -12.79
C ASN A 203 17.76 -1.09 -13.29
N TRP A 204 17.38 -2.02 -12.41
CA TRP A 204 16.97 -3.36 -12.80
C TRP A 204 15.64 -3.35 -13.58
N LEU A 205 14.71 -2.46 -13.20
CA LEU A 205 13.49 -2.10 -13.93
C LEU A 205 13.74 -1.04 -15.03
N THR A 206 14.70 -1.30 -15.92
CA THR A 206 14.84 -0.51 -17.16
C THR A 206 13.49 -0.29 -17.86
N SER A 207 13.30 0.85 -18.53
CA SER A 207 12.02 1.21 -19.19
C SER A 207 11.48 0.08 -20.09
N GLU A 208 12.35 -0.64 -20.79
CA GLU A 208 11.95 -1.79 -21.62
C GLU A 208 11.41 -2.97 -20.79
N ARG A 209 12.10 -3.32 -19.70
CA ARG A 209 11.65 -4.40 -18.79
C ARG A 209 10.37 -4.01 -18.07
N ARG A 210 10.27 -2.77 -17.60
CA ARG A 210 9.08 -2.23 -16.94
C ARG A 210 7.86 -2.37 -17.85
N THR A 211 7.96 -1.94 -19.11
CA THR A 211 6.87 -2.06 -20.08
C THR A 211 6.49 -3.52 -20.33
N LYS A 212 7.46 -4.42 -20.53
CA LYS A 212 7.20 -5.86 -20.70
C LYS A 212 6.52 -6.49 -19.47
N ILE A 213 6.95 -6.13 -18.27
CA ILE A 213 6.35 -6.61 -17.01
C ILE A 213 4.90 -6.12 -16.89
N ILE A 214 4.64 -4.84 -17.16
CA ILE A 214 3.28 -4.27 -17.10
C ILE A 214 2.36 -4.98 -18.09
N PHE A 215 2.76 -5.12 -19.35
CA PHE A 215 1.96 -5.84 -20.36
C PHE A 215 1.82 -7.33 -20.03
N GLY A 216 2.86 -7.96 -19.49
CA GLY A 216 2.80 -9.34 -19.03
C GLY A 216 1.80 -9.55 -17.90
N LEU A 217 1.82 -8.68 -16.88
CA LEU A 217 0.86 -8.68 -15.77
C LEU A 217 -0.57 -8.41 -16.25
N ALA A 218 -0.77 -7.39 -17.08
CA ALA A 218 -2.07 -7.07 -17.63
C ALA A 218 -2.62 -8.23 -18.50
N GLY A 219 -1.77 -8.84 -19.32
CA GLY A 219 -2.11 -10.02 -20.12
C GLY A 219 -2.44 -11.22 -19.26
N ALA A 220 -1.66 -11.49 -18.21
CA ALA A 220 -1.94 -12.57 -17.27
C ALA A 220 -3.27 -12.36 -16.53
N LEU A 221 -3.55 -11.13 -16.09
CA LEU A 221 -4.81 -10.77 -15.43
C LEU A 221 -6.00 -10.93 -16.39
N PHE A 222 -5.83 -10.57 -17.66
CA PHE A 222 -6.83 -10.74 -18.70
C PHE A 222 -7.11 -12.23 -18.97
N VAL A 223 -6.05 -13.04 -19.10
CA VAL A 223 -6.17 -14.49 -19.28
C VAL A 223 -6.86 -15.14 -18.08
N TYR A 224 -6.51 -14.72 -16.86
CA TYR A 224 -7.17 -15.19 -15.64
C TYR A 224 -8.65 -14.82 -15.61
N GLY A 225 -9.01 -13.58 -15.93
CA GLY A 225 -10.41 -13.14 -15.99
C GLY A 225 -11.21 -13.85 -17.09
N ALA A 226 -10.62 -14.06 -18.26
CA ALA A 226 -11.24 -14.81 -19.35
C ALA A 226 -11.44 -16.29 -18.96
N TRP A 227 -10.47 -16.90 -18.28
CA TRP A 227 -10.60 -18.27 -17.79
C TRP A 227 -11.73 -18.38 -16.76
N GLN A 228 -11.84 -17.43 -15.84
CA GLN A 228 -12.91 -17.40 -14.85
C GLN A 228 -14.29 -17.25 -15.50
N PHE A 229 -14.43 -16.38 -16.51
CA PHE A 229 -15.67 -16.19 -17.25
C PHE A 229 -16.09 -17.46 -18.02
N VAL A 230 -15.13 -18.15 -18.64
CA VAL A 230 -15.39 -19.42 -19.36
C VAL A 230 -15.73 -20.54 -18.39
N ALA A 231 -15.09 -20.61 -17.22
CA ALA A 231 -15.42 -21.59 -16.19
C ALA A 231 -16.85 -21.41 -15.68
N ASP A 232 -17.25 -20.16 -15.37
CA ASP A 232 -18.60 -19.81 -14.92
C ASP A 232 -19.68 -20.16 -15.97
N TYR A 233 -19.41 -19.87 -17.26
CA TYR A 233 -20.34 -20.20 -18.35
C TYR A 233 -20.48 -21.72 -18.60
N ARG A 234 -19.48 -22.52 -18.22
CA ARG A 234 -19.51 -23.97 -18.43
C ARG A 234 -20.26 -24.73 -17.33
N ASP A 235 -20.25 -24.23 -16.10
CA ASP A 235 -20.98 -24.85 -14.99
C ASP A 235 -22.50 -24.68 -15.13
N GLY A 236 -22.97 -23.56 -15.67
CA GLY A 236 -24.40 -23.34 -15.93
C GLY A 236 -25.04 -24.26 -16.99
N LYS A 237 -24.28 -25.17 -17.61
CA LYS A 237 -24.80 -26.14 -18.60
C LYS A 237 -24.86 -27.58 -18.07
N ASN A 238 -24.33 -27.87 -16.89
CA ASN A 238 -24.33 -29.22 -16.31
C ASN A 238 -25.49 -29.49 -15.34
N ASP A 239 -26.29 -28.46 -14.99
CA ASP A 239 -27.42 -28.59 -14.06
C ASP A 239 -28.76 -28.92 -14.75
N ASP A 240 -28.79 -29.08 -16.09
CA ASP A 240 -30.02 -29.32 -16.87
C ASP A 240 -30.22 -30.80 -17.28
N ASP A 241 -29.34 -31.71 -16.83
CA ASP A 241 -29.37 -33.16 -17.16
C ASP A 241 -29.67 -34.05 -15.93
N SER A 242 -30.21 -33.51 -14.83
CA SER A 242 -30.85 -34.33 -13.79
C SER A 242 -32.31 -34.61 -14.19
N ASP A 243 -32.50 -35.59 -15.07
CA ASP A 243 -33.75 -36.35 -15.16
C ASP A 243 -34.00 -37.02 -13.79
N ASP A 244 -34.65 -36.30 -12.87
CA ASP A 244 -35.29 -36.92 -11.72
C ASP A 244 -36.40 -37.83 -12.26
N PRO A 245 -36.37 -39.16 -12.05
CA PRO A 245 -37.46 -40.02 -12.46
C PRO A 245 -38.72 -39.59 -11.69
N GLU A 246 -39.74 -39.19 -12.43
CA GLU A 246 -41.07 -38.85 -11.95
C GLU A 246 -41.57 -39.95 -10.99
N PRO A 247 -42.04 -39.60 -9.77
CA PRO A 247 -42.47 -40.62 -8.81
C PRO A 247 -43.65 -41.40 -9.39
N GLU A 248 -43.48 -42.73 -9.53
CA GLU A 248 -44.54 -43.59 -10.04
C GLU A 248 -45.84 -43.43 -9.23
N PRO A 249 -47.01 -43.35 -9.88
CA PRO A 249 -48.28 -43.24 -9.18
C PRO A 249 -48.54 -44.51 -8.38
N GLN A 250 -48.71 -44.36 -7.06
CA GLN A 250 -49.00 -45.47 -6.17
C GLN A 250 -50.34 -46.13 -6.54
N PRO A 251 -50.45 -47.47 -6.50
CA PRO A 251 -51.71 -48.15 -6.80
C PRO A 251 -52.76 -47.81 -5.75
N GLU A 252 -53.93 -47.40 -6.25
CA GLU A 252 -55.13 -47.08 -5.47
C GLU A 252 -55.59 -48.32 -4.67
N PRO A 253 -55.97 -48.19 -3.38
CA PRO A 253 -56.40 -49.34 -2.59
C PRO A 253 -57.70 -49.93 -3.14
N GLU A 254 -57.70 -51.25 -3.42
CA GLU A 254 -58.89 -52.00 -3.83
C GLU A 254 -60.01 -51.89 -2.78
N PRO A 255 -61.28 -51.72 -3.19
CA PRO A 255 -62.39 -51.71 -2.24
C PRO A 255 -62.62 -53.11 -1.65
N GLU A 256 -62.60 -53.19 -0.31
CA GLU A 256 -62.94 -54.39 0.44
C GLU A 256 -64.37 -54.88 0.12
N PRO A 257 -64.60 -56.20 0.01
CA PRO A 257 -65.93 -56.74 -0.23
C PRO A 257 -66.83 -56.57 0.99
N GLU A 258 -68.00 -55.97 0.78
CA GLU A 258 -69.07 -55.85 1.76
C GLU A 258 -69.43 -57.22 2.36
N ALA A 259 -69.17 -57.37 3.67
CA ALA A 259 -69.67 -58.49 4.44
C ALA A 259 -71.19 -58.29 4.66
N THR A 260 -71.96 -59.14 3.99
CA THR A 260 -73.41 -59.28 4.15
C THR A 260 -73.73 -59.88 5.52
N ALA A 261 -74.56 -59.21 6.32
CA ALA A 261 -75.34 -59.81 7.41
C ALA A 261 -76.60 -58.98 7.69
#